data_AF-A0A1I8AF26-F1
#
_entry.id   AF-A0A1I8AF26-F1
#
_cell.length_a   1.000
_cell.length_b   1.000
_cell.length_c   1.000
_cell.angle_alpha   90.00
_cell.angle_beta   90.00
_cell.angle_gamma   90.00
#
_symmetry.space_group_name_H-M   'P 1'
#
loop_
_entity.id
_entity.type
_entity.pdbx_description
1 polymer ?
#
loop_
_entity_poly.entity_id
_entity_poly.type
_entity_poly.pdbx_seq_one_letter_code
_entity_poly.pdbx_strand_id
1 'polypeptide(L)'
;HADLANAYVAGASGLPFAVLRAYAGSDLPKVNPLIKSVTCPFTGEVLAAVPSVRPDVTVIHAQKADRKGNVLLWGILGVQKEAALAAKRCIVTVEEIVDDLNAPMNACVLPTWALSAVCLVPGGAHPSYAHGYSERDNRFYQAWDPIARSRETFTAWIDEYIRGTADFPAFKAKLASASEAAQ
;
A
#
# COMPACT_ATOMS: atom_id res chain seq x y z
N HIS A 1 -2.19 14.52 -0.63
CA HIS A 1 -2.31 13.40 0.33
C HIS A 1 -3.72 13.27 0.93
N ALA A 2 -4.27 14.30 1.59
CA ALA A 2 -5.61 14.22 2.19
C ALA A 2 -6.72 13.86 1.18
N ASP A 3 -6.65 14.44 -0.03
CA ASP A 3 -7.48 14.08 -1.19
C ASP A 3 -7.52 12.58 -1.45
N LEU A 4 -6.38 12.00 -1.83
CA LEU A 4 -6.26 10.59 -2.18
C LEU A 4 -6.74 9.67 -1.03
N ALA A 5 -6.40 10.02 0.21
CA ALA A 5 -6.84 9.22 1.35
C ALA A 5 -8.37 9.20 1.49
N ASN A 6 -9.00 10.37 1.35
CA ASN A 6 -10.45 10.49 1.39
C ASN A 6 -11.12 9.81 0.18
N ALA A 7 -10.48 9.82 -0.99
CA ALA A 7 -10.95 9.12 -2.18
C ALA A 7 -10.97 7.58 -1.98
N TYR A 8 -10.00 7.02 -1.26
CA TYR A 8 -10.03 5.61 -0.83
C TYR A 8 -11.13 5.34 0.20
N VAL A 9 -11.31 6.23 1.18
CA VAL A 9 -12.41 6.11 2.16
C VAL A 9 -13.76 6.07 1.45
N ALA A 10 -14.00 6.96 0.47
CA ALA A 10 -15.22 6.96 -0.32
C ALA A 10 -15.39 5.66 -1.11
N GLY A 11 -14.31 5.17 -1.75
CA GLY A 11 -14.31 3.90 -2.48
C GLY A 11 -14.68 2.72 -1.60
N ALA A 12 -14.06 2.62 -0.42
CA ALA A 12 -14.34 1.59 0.59
C ALA A 12 -15.77 1.70 1.16
N SER A 13 -16.30 2.92 1.23
CA SER A 13 -17.68 3.18 1.69
C SER A 13 -18.73 2.93 0.60
N GLY A 14 -18.32 2.51 -0.60
CA GLY A 14 -19.24 2.29 -1.70
C GLY A 14 -19.71 3.58 -2.40
N LEU A 15 -19.15 4.73 -2.04
CA LEU A 15 -19.54 6.04 -2.56
C LEU A 15 -18.81 6.39 -3.86
N PRO A 16 -19.43 7.14 -4.78
CA PRO A 16 -18.82 7.48 -6.07
C PRO A 16 -17.80 8.62 -6.02
N PHE A 17 -17.81 9.42 -4.95
CA PHE A 17 -16.90 10.55 -4.76
C PHE A 17 -16.66 10.82 -3.28
N ALA A 18 -15.54 11.45 -2.98
CA ALA A 18 -15.20 11.95 -1.66
C ALA A 18 -15.41 13.47 -1.60
N VAL A 19 -15.81 13.97 -0.43
CA VAL A 19 -15.98 15.41 -0.15
C VAL A 19 -14.97 15.89 0.87
N LEU A 20 -14.36 17.05 0.65
CA LEU A 20 -13.34 17.59 1.55
C LEU A 20 -13.23 19.12 1.49
N ARG A 21 -12.78 19.70 2.62
CA ARG A 21 -12.35 21.10 2.73
C ARG A 21 -10.90 21.23 2.32
N ALA A 22 -10.60 21.03 1.03
CA ALA A 22 -9.25 21.14 0.50
C ALA A 22 -9.16 22.17 -0.63
N TYR A 23 -7.94 22.42 -1.07
CA TYR A 23 -7.58 23.29 -2.20
C TYR A 23 -7.87 24.78 -2.03
N ALA A 24 -8.39 25.22 -0.89
CA ALA A 24 -8.44 26.64 -0.56
C ALA A 24 -7.03 27.24 -0.63
N GLY A 25 -6.85 28.27 -1.47
CA GLY A 25 -5.55 28.89 -1.72
C GLY A 25 -4.61 28.11 -2.65
N SER A 26 -5.08 27.05 -3.30
CA SER A 26 -4.30 26.25 -4.25
C SER A 26 -4.79 26.43 -5.69
N ASP A 27 -3.87 26.40 -6.65
CA ASP A 27 -4.18 26.37 -8.08
C ASP A 27 -4.51 24.98 -8.62
N LEU A 28 -4.45 23.93 -7.77
CA LEU A 28 -4.77 22.56 -8.18
C LEU A 28 -6.12 22.42 -8.91
N PRO A 29 -7.22 23.09 -8.49
CA PRO A 29 -8.49 23.01 -9.22
C PRO A 29 -8.43 23.58 -10.64
N LYS A 30 -7.48 24.48 -10.94
CA LYS A 30 -7.32 25.07 -12.29
C LYS A 30 -6.67 24.10 -13.27
N VAL A 31 -5.90 23.13 -12.78
CA VAL A 31 -5.09 22.21 -13.59
C VAL A 31 -5.53 20.75 -13.47
N ASN A 32 -6.51 20.45 -12.61
CA ASN A 32 -7.06 19.11 -12.42
C ASN A 32 -8.59 19.10 -12.56
N PRO A 33 -9.14 18.69 -13.70
CA PRO A 33 -10.59 18.69 -13.95
C PRO A 33 -11.38 17.66 -13.11
N LEU A 34 -10.69 16.77 -12.40
CA LEU A 34 -11.32 15.82 -11.49
C LEU A 34 -11.74 16.48 -10.16
N ILE A 35 -11.20 17.67 -9.85
CA ILE A 35 -11.60 18.44 -8.67
C ILE A 35 -12.83 19.27 -9.04
N LYS A 36 -13.99 18.88 -8.51
CA LYS A 36 -15.26 19.58 -8.71
C LYS A 36 -15.74 20.19 -7.39
N SER A 37 -16.83 20.95 -7.44
CA SER A 37 -17.49 21.48 -6.25
C SER A 37 -18.86 20.84 -6.04
N VAL A 38 -19.26 20.74 -4.77
CA VAL A 38 -20.61 20.35 -4.36
C VAL A 38 -21.10 21.30 -3.27
N THR A 39 -22.35 21.73 -3.36
CA THR A 39 -22.98 22.57 -2.33
C THR A 39 -23.73 21.69 -1.34
N CYS A 40 -23.39 21.81 -0.06
CA CYS A 40 -24.05 21.11 1.03
C CYS A 40 -25.53 21.55 1.12
N PRO A 41 -26.50 20.63 1.02
CA PRO A 41 -27.92 21.00 1.04
C PRO A 41 -28.42 21.43 2.43
N PHE A 42 -27.67 21.12 3.49
CA PHE A 42 -28.06 21.44 4.88
C PHE A 42 -27.50 22.80 5.35
N THR A 43 -26.35 23.22 4.82
CA THR A 43 -25.63 24.41 5.30
C THR A 43 -25.35 25.45 4.22
N GLY A 44 -25.57 25.11 2.94
CA GLY A 44 -25.22 25.96 1.80
C GLY A 44 -23.73 26.06 1.51
N GLU A 45 -22.88 25.35 2.26
CA GLU A 45 -21.44 25.41 2.09
C GLU A 45 -20.97 24.75 0.79
N VAL A 46 -20.04 25.38 0.06
CA VAL A 46 -19.40 24.80 -1.13
C VAL A 46 -18.13 24.06 -0.75
N LEU A 47 -18.10 22.75 -1.00
CA LEU A 47 -16.99 21.85 -0.71
C LEU A 47 -16.36 21.32 -2.01
N ALA A 48 -15.11 20.86 -1.93
CA ALA A 48 -14.50 20.12 -3.03
C ALA A 48 -15.03 18.68 -3.06
N ALA A 49 -15.18 18.14 -4.27
CA ALA A 49 -15.58 16.78 -4.56
C ALA A 49 -14.61 16.14 -5.58
N VAL A 50 -14.16 14.93 -5.29
CA VAL A 50 -13.19 14.17 -6.11
C VAL A 50 -13.68 12.75 -6.32
N PRO A 51 -13.42 12.10 -7.47
CA PRO A 51 -13.82 10.72 -7.70
C PRO A 51 -13.27 9.77 -6.62
N SER A 52 -14.07 8.79 -6.21
CA SER A 52 -13.58 7.71 -5.35
C SER A 52 -12.51 6.90 -6.07
N VAL A 53 -11.53 6.38 -5.32
CA VAL A 53 -10.58 5.39 -5.85
C VAL A 53 -11.14 4.00 -5.62
N ARG A 54 -11.36 3.25 -6.71
CA ARG A 54 -11.92 1.88 -6.70
C ARG A 54 -11.10 0.97 -7.61
N PRO A 55 -9.95 0.46 -7.14
CA PRO A 55 -9.04 -0.31 -7.98
C PRO A 55 -9.66 -1.63 -8.44
N ASP A 56 -9.26 -2.13 -9.60
CA ASP A 56 -9.57 -3.52 -9.97
C ASP A 56 -8.81 -4.50 -9.08
N VAL A 57 -7.56 -4.16 -8.74
CA VAL A 57 -6.69 -4.96 -7.86
C VAL A 57 -5.96 -4.04 -6.88
N THR A 58 -6.01 -4.38 -5.60
CA THR A 58 -5.13 -3.83 -4.56
C THR A 58 -4.14 -4.90 -4.11
N VAL A 59 -2.89 -4.49 -3.90
CA VAL A 59 -1.87 -5.31 -3.23
C VAL A 59 -1.44 -4.59 -1.96
N ILE A 60 -1.52 -5.27 -0.82
CA ILE A 60 -1.03 -4.77 0.48
C ILE A 60 -0.08 -5.79 1.12
N HIS A 61 0.67 -5.33 2.11
CA HIS A 61 1.48 -6.20 2.95
C HIS A 61 1.04 -6.05 4.40
N ALA A 62 0.81 -7.16 5.08
CA ALA A 62 0.37 -7.20 6.47
C ALA A 62 1.24 -8.16 7.27
N GLN A 63 1.06 -8.17 8.58
CA GLN A 63 1.91 -8.98 9.44
C GLN A 63 1.42 -10.43 9.52
N LYS A 64 0.16 -10.66 9.89
CA LYS A 64 -0.34 -12.02 10.16
C LYS A 64 -1.57 -12.36 9.36
N ALA A 65 -1.67 -13.62 8.93
CA ALA A 65 -2.93 -14.23 8.52
C ALA A 65 -3.24 -15.45 9.39
N ASP A 66 -4.52 -15.76 9.58
CA ASP A 66 -4.92 -17.06 10.13
C ASP A 66 -5.16 -18.10 9.04
N ARG A 67 -5.35 -19.36 9.45
CA ARG A 67 -5.70 -20.48 8.55
C ARG A 67 -7.05 -20.32 7.83
N LYS A 68 -7.90 -19.39 8.28
CA LYS A 68 -9.19 -19.05 7.64
C LYS A 68 -9.04 -17.92 6.61
N GLY A 69 -7.84 -17.35 6.48
CA GLY A 69 -7.52 -16.26 5.57
C GLY A 69 -7.92 -14.88 6.08
N ASN A 70 -8.24 -14.71 7.37
CA ASN A 70 -8.35 -13.38 7.96
C ASN A 70 -6.97 -12.80 8.18
N VAL A 71 -6.81 -11.49 8.00
CA VAL A 71 -5.52 -10.82 8.07
C VAL A 71 -5.52 -9.74 9.15
N LEU A 72 -4.57 -9.83 10.07
CA LEU A 72 -4.32 -8.85 11.11
C LEU A 72 -3.19 -7.91 10.65
N LEU A 73 -3.48 -6.61 10.68
CA LEU A 73 -2.51 -5.55 10.38
C LEU A 73 -2.48 -4.50 11.49
N TRP A 74 -1.28 -4.00 11.81
CA TRP A 74 -1.07 -2.98 12.84
C TRP A 74 0.08 -2.01 12.51
N GLY A 75 0.21 -0.97 13.34
CA GLY A 75 1.19 0.09 13.18
C GLY A 75 0.64 1.24 12.32
N ILE A 76 1.49 1.79 11.45
CA ILE A 76 1.11 2.93 10.60
C ILE A 76 0.36 2.40 9.37
N LEU A 77 -0.96 2.23 9.52
CA LEU A 77 -1.80 1.60 8.50
C LEU A 77 -1.99 2.45 7.24
N GLY A 78 -1.88 3.79 7.36
CA GLY A 78 -2.20 4.70 6.27
C GLY A 78 -3.62 4.45 5.76
N VAL A 79 -3.75 4.13 4.46
CA VAL A 79 -5.03 3.82 3.80
C VAL A 79 -5.13 2.36 3.36
N GLN A 80 -4.31 1.46 3.92
CA GLN A 80 -4.26 0.06 3.45
C GLN A 80 -5.61 -0.65 3.57
N LYS A 81 -6.32 -0.46 4.71
CA LYS A 81 -7.64 -1.04 4.93
C LYS A 81 -8.65 -0.51 3.92
N GLU A 82 -8.67 0.81 3.70
CA GLU A 82 -9.55 1.45 2.73
C GLU A 82 -9.23 0.99 1.30
N ALA A 83 -7.95 0.89 0.93
CA ALA A 83 -7.52 0.40 -0.38
C ALA A 83 -7.92 -1.06 -0.62
N ALA A 84 -7.83 -1.92 0.40
CA ALA A 84 -8.28 -3.31 0.33
C ALA A 84 -9.80 -3.40 0.12
N LEU A 85 -10.58 -2.64 0.91
CA LEU A 85 -12.04 -2.65 0.86
C LEU A 85 -12.62 -1.95 -0.39
N ALA A 86 -11.89 -0.99 -0.96
CA ALA A 86 -12.32 -0.26 -2.16
C ALA A 86 -12.12 -1.07 -3.45
N ALA A 87 -11.32 -2.14 -3.42
CA ALA A 87 -10.93 -2.88 -4.61
C ALA A 87 -11.88 -4.03 -4.94
N LYS A 88 -11.95 -4.39 -6.24
CA LYS A 88 -12.67 -5.60 -6.67
C LYS A 88 -11.96 -6.89 -6.25
N ARG A 89 -10.63 -6.86 -6.20
CA ARG A 89 -9.76 -7.95 -5.74
C ARG A 89 -8.65 -7.40 -4.85
N CYS A 90 -8.34 -8.11 -3.77
CA CYS A 90 -7.26 -7.74 -2.87
C CYS A 90 -6.30 -8.92 -2.68
N ILE A 91 -5.03 -8.71 -3.00
CA ILE A 91 -3.94 -9.66 -2.73
C ILE A 91 -3.18 -9.12 -1.52
N VAL A 92 -2.96 -9.96 -0.52
CA VAL A 92 -2.18 -9.59 0.65
C VAL A 92 -1.02 -10.53 0.84
N THR A 93 0.19 -9.97 0.89
CA THR A 93 1.37 -10.69 1.37
C THR A 93 1.47 -10.55 2.89
N VAL A 94 1.88 -11.62 3.57
CA VAL A 94 2.01 -11.63 5.03
C VAL A 94 3.37 -12.13 5.48
N GLU A 95 3.83 -11.64 6.62
CA GLU A 95 5.05 -12.11 7.28
C GLU A 95 4.86 -13.53 7.87
N GLU A 96 3.67 -13.83 8.39
CA GLU A 96 3.40 -15.07 9.13
C GLU A 96 1.97 -15.58 8.92
N ILE A 97 1.81 -16.91 8.87
CA ILE A 97 0.51 -17.59 8.97
C ILE A 97 0.42 -18.31 10.31
N VAL A 98 -0.57 -17.96 11.12
CA VAL A 98 -0.77 -18.46 12.49
C VAL A 98 -2.08 -19.24 12.61
N ASP A 99 -2.21 -20.03 13.67
CA ASP A 99 -3.48 -20.72 13.97
C ASP A 99 -4.49 -19.80 14.66
N ASP A 100 -4.01 -18.87 15.50
CA ASP A 100 -4.80 -17.80 16.14
C ASP A 100 -4.08 -16.45 15.97
N LEU A 101 -4.80 -15.44 15.47
CA LEU A 101 -4.29 -14.08 15.30
C LEU A 101 -3.91 -13.44 16.64
N ASN A 102 -4.52 -13.86 17.75
CA ASN A 102 -4.42 -13.20 19.06
C ASN A 102 -4.70 -11.69 18.93
N ALA A 103 -5.71 -11.34 18.13
CA ALA A 103 -6.05 -9.97 17.80
C ALA A 103 -6.60 -9.23 19.04
N PRO A 104 -5.99 -8.10 19.46
CA PRO A 104 -6.52 -7.34 20.59
C PRO A 104 -7.88 -6.70 20.26
N MET A 105 -8.59 -6.23 21.28
CA MET A 105 -9.81 -5.45 21.07
C MET A 105 -9.54 -4.25 20.16
N ASN A 106 -10.46 -3.98 19.23
CA ASN A 106 -10.35 -2.93 18.20
C ASN A 106 -9.19 -3.11 17.21
N ALA A 107 -8.57 -4.30 17.13
CA ALA A 107 -7.60 -4.60 16.09
C ALA A 107 -8.19 -4.43 14.68
N CYS A 108 -7.35 -4.00 13.75
CA CYS A 108 -7.70 -4.01 12.34
C CYS A 108 -7.53 -5.44 11.80
N VAL A 109 -8.65 -6.13 11.60
CA VAL A 109 -8.67 -7.46 10.97
C VAL A 109 -9.43 -7.36 9.66
N LEU A 110 -8.75 -7.60 8.55
CA LEU A 110 -9.39 -7.76 7.25
C LEU A 110 -9.99 -9.17 7.17
N PRO A 111 -11.31 -9.28 6.99
CA PRO A 111 -11.96 -10.59 6.93
C PRO A 111 -11.67 -11.27 5.59
N THR A 112 -11.64 -12.60 5.60
CA THR A 112 -11.34 -13.41 4.41
C THR A 112 -12.18 -13.06 3.17
N TRP A 113 -13.45 -12.66 3.33
CA TRP A 113 -14.32 -12.29 2.21
C TRP A 113 -13.87 -11.01 1.48
N ALA A 114 -13.08 -10.15 2.13
CA ALA A 114 -12.52 -8.95 1.51
C ALA A 114 -11.24 -9.25 0.71
N LEU A 115 -10.72 -10.49 0.80
CA LEU A 115 -9.42 -10.88 0.30
C LEU A 115 -9.58 -11.93 -0.81
N SER A 116 -8.78 -11.79 -1.86
CA SER A 116 -8.76 -12.70 -3.00
C SER A 116 -7.61 -13.70 -2.91
N ALA A 117 -6.50 -13.31 -2.27
CA ALA A 117 -5.35 -14.19 -2.03
C ALA A 117 -4.57 -13.71 -0.79
N VAL A 118 -4.10 -14.67 -0.01
CA VAL A 118 -3.15 -14.47 1.09
C VAL A 118 -1.88 -15.23 0.76
N CYS A 119 -0.74 -14.55 0.70
CA CYS A 119 0.54 -15.11 0.31
C CYS A 119 1.55 -14.97 1.44
N LEU A 120 2.12 -16.08 1.92
CA LEU A 120 3.23 -16.04 2.89
C LEU A 120 4.50 -15.54 2.19
N VAL A 121 4.93 -14.33 2.52
CA VAL A 121 6.12 -13.68 1.96
C VAL A 121 6.88 -12.94 3.08
N PRO A 122 7.66 -13.68 3.91
CA PRO A 122 8.45 -13.07 4.97
C PRO A 122 9.46 -12.07 4.41
N GLY A 123 9.56 -10.88 5.03
CA GLY A 123 10.34 -9.76 4.57
C GLY A 123 9.78 -9.07 3.32
N GLY A 124 8.51 -9.31 2.99
CA GLY A 124 7.84 -8.80 1.78
C GLY A 124 7.73 -7.28 1.72
N ALA A 125 7.88 -6.59 2.87
CA ALA A 125 7.93 -5.12 2.92
C ALA A 125 9.30 -4.52 2.54
N HIS A 126 10.38 -5.30 2.51
CA HIS A 126 11.74 -4.78 2.24
C HIS A 126 11.78 -4.02 0.89
N PRO A 127 12.41 -2.83 0.83
CA PRO A 127 13.29 -2.19 1.84
C PRO A 127 12.57 -1.38 2.93
N SER A 128 11.24 -1.33 2.92
CA SER A 128 10.46 -0.74 4.01
C SER A 128 10.40 -1.67 5.23
N TYR A 129 9.85 -1.15 6.32
CA TYR A 129 9.62 -1.89 7.55
C TYR A 129 8.26 -2.62 7.53
N ALA A 130 8.19 -3.77 8.19
CA ALA A 130 6.97 -4.38 8.68
C ALA A 130 6.98 -4.29 10.22
N HIS A 131 6.05 -3.53 10.82
CA HIS A 131 6.14 -3.17 12.24
C HIS A 131 6.12 -4.42 13.13
N GLY A 132 7.18 -4.61 13.92
CA GLY A 132 7.38 -5.80 14.77
C GLY A 132 8.08 -6.98 14.09
N TYR A 133 8.40 -6.90 12.79
CA TYR A 133 9.08 -7.96 12.02
C TYR A 133 10.41 -7.49 11.42
N SER A 134 10.48 -6.26 10.92
CA SER A 134 11.69 -5.74 10.26
C SER A 134 11.82 -4.23 10.43
N GLU A 135 13.07 -3.75 10.40
CA GLU A 135 13.37 -2.32 10.31
C GLU A 135 13.51 -1.87 8.85
N ARG A 136 13.40 -0.56 8.64
CA ARG A 136 13.57 0.04 7.33
C ARG A 136 15.05 -0.01 6.92
N ASP A 137 15.32 -0.56 5.74
CA ASP A 137 16.66 -0.61 5.17
C ASP A 137 17.03 0.73 4.50
N ASN A 138 17.48 1.68 5.32
CA ASN A 138 17.92 3.00 4.84
C ASN A 138 19.10 2.93 3.88
N ARG A 139 19.97 1.92 4.03
CA ARG A 139 21.14 1.74 3.17
C ARG A 139 20.70 1.39 1.76
N PHE A 140 19.70 0.50 1.62
CA PHE A 140 19.11 0.20 0.32
C PHE A 140 18.49 1.45 -0.33
N TYR A 141 17.75 2.27 0.42
CA TYR A 141 17.19 3.52 -0.12
C TYR A 141 18.27 4.50 -0.60
N GLN A 142 19.39 4.61 0.09
CA GLN A 142 20.51 5.45 -0.34
C GLN A 142 21.18 4.89 -1.60
N ALA A 143 21.39 3.58 -1.67
CA ALA A 143 21.95 2.91 -2.84
C ALA A 143 21.02 2.98 -4.06
N TRP A 144 19.71 3.10 -3.86
CA TRP A 144 18.72 3.16 -4.94
C TRP A 144 18.83 4.42 -5.80
N ASP A 145 19.22 5.56 -5.24
CA ASP A 145 19.32 6.83 -5.97
C ASP A 145 20.23 6.75 -7.21
N PRO A 146 21.51 6.30 -7.12
CA PRO A 146 22.33 6.13 -8.32
C PRO A 146 21.84 5.03 -9.26
N ILE A 147 21.20 3.97 -8.74
CA ILE A 147 20.63 2.87 -9.56
C ILE A 147 19.51 3.43 -10.45
N ALA A 148 18.57 4.17 -9.87
CA ALA A 148 17.36 4.65 -10.55
C ALA A 148 17.57 5.92 -11.38
N ARG A 149 18.70 6.61 -11.23
CA ARG A 149 18.98 7.89 -11.91
C ARG A 149 19.04 7.78 -13.43
N SER A 150 19.50 6.65 -13.97
CA SER A 150 19.58 6.42 -15.41
C SER A 150 18.74 5.22 -15.82
N ARG A 151 18.17 5.29 -17.03
CA ARG A 151 17.42 4.16 -17.61
C ARG A 151 18.29 2.91 -17.74
N GLU A 152 19.56 3.08 -18.09
CA GLU A 152 20.50 1.99 -18.31
C GLU A 152 20.81 1.25 -17.00
N THR A 153 21.27 1.97 -15.98
CA THR A 153 21.57 1.40 -14.65
C THR A 153 20.35 0.78 -14.00
N PHE A 154 19.18 1.42 -14.13
CA PHE A 154 17.92 0.88 -13.62
C PHE A 154 17.54 -0.42 -14.34
N THR A 155 17.63 -0.46 -15.67
CA THR A 155 17.26 -1.64 -16.45
C THR A 155 18.20 -2.81 -16.16
N ALA A 156 19.52 -2.55 -16.08
CA ALA A 156 20.50 -3.56 -15.70
C ALA A 156 20.19 -4.16 -14.31
N TRP A 157 19.86 -3.31 -13.33
CA TRP A 157 19.47 -3.79 -12.01
C TRP A 157 18.18 -4.62 -12.03
N ILE A 158 17.16 -4.19 -12.77
CA ILE A 158 15.91 -4.95 -12.92
C ILE A 158 16.16 -6.30 -13.60
N ASP A 159 16.96 -6.33 -14.66
CA ASP A 159 17.31 -7.57 -15.36
C ASP A 159 18.08 -8.51 -14.45
N GLU A 160 19.00 -7.99 -13.65
CA GLU A 160 19.82 -8.79 -12.76
C GLU A 160 19.05 -9.34 -11.54
N TYR A 161 18.33 -8.47 -10.82
CA TYR A 161 17.75 -8.80 -9.51
C TYR A 161 16.30 -9.25 -9.60
N ILE A 162 15.52 -8.77 -10.58
CA ILE A 162 14.09 -9.08 -10.69
C ILE A 162 13.83 -10.12 -11.77
N ARG A 163 14.24 -9.88 -13.02
CA ARG A 163 13.99 -10.84 -14.13
C ARG A 163 14.96 -12.01 -14.11
N GLY A 164 16.16 -11.80 -13.57
CA GLY A 164 17.21 -12.80 -13.42
C GLY A 164 17.07 -13.68 -12.18
N THR A 165 16.01 -13.52 -11.39
CA THR A 165 15.71 -14.36 -10.23
C THR A 165 14.37 -15.06 -10.44
N ALA A 166 14.27 -16.31 -9.98
CA ALA A 166 13.07 -17.13 -10.22
C ALA A 166 11.89 -16.73 -9.32
N ASP A 167 12.19 -16.24 -8.12
CA ASP A 167 11.21 -15.91 -7.08
C ASP A 167 11.78 -14.91 -6.06
N PHE A 168 10.94 -14.53 -5.09
CA PHE A 168 11.31 -13.58 -4.03
C PHE A 168 12.44 -14.09 -3.12
N PRO A 169 12.47 -15.36 -2.67
CA PRO A 169 13.62 -15.91 -1.96
C PRO A 169 14.94 -15.79 -2.74
N ALA A 170 14.96 -16.10 -4.04
CA ALA A 170 16.15 -15.95 -4.87
C ALA A 170 16.60 -14.48 -4.98
N PHE A 171 15.65 -13.55 -5.13
CA PHE A 171 15.93 -12.11 -5.07
C PHE A 171 16.56 -11.68 -3.74
N LYS A 172 16.00 -12.12 -2.61
CA LYS A 172 16.52 -11.78 -1.27
C LYS A 172 17.91 -12.35 -1.04
N ALA A 173 18.17 -13.60 -1.43
CA ALA A 173 19.49 -14.22 -1.33
C ALA A 173 20.52 -13.48 -2.18
N LYS A 174 20.14 -13.08 -3.41
CA LYS A 174 21.02 -12.31 -4.29
C LYS A 174 21.37 -10.94 -3.69
N LEU A 175 20.39 -10.21 -3.16
CA LEU A 175 20.62 -8.93 -2.48
C LEU A 175 21.55 -9.06 -1.25
N ALA A 176 21.38 -10.12 -0.46
CA ALA A 176 22.25 -10.37 0.68
C ALA A 176 23.71 -10.58 0.24
N SER A 177 23.94 -11.42 -0.77
CA SER A 177 25.29 -11.69 -1.30
C SER A 177 25.99 -10.43 -1.86
N ALA A 178 25.25 -9.56 -2.54
CA ALA A 178 25.77 -8.29 -3.05
C ALA A 178 26.14 -7.32 -1.91
N SER A 179 25.40 -7.35 -0.81
CA SER A 179 25.64 -6.50 0.36
C SER A 179 26.83 -6.98 1.20
N GLU A 180 27.11 -8.28 1.19
CA GLU A 180 28.30 -8.89 1.80
C GLU A 180 29.56 -8.60 0.98
N ALA A 181 29.48 -8.70 -0.36
CA ALA A 181 30.60 -8.41 -1.25
C ALA A 181 31.01 -6.92 -1.28
N ALA A 182 30.14 -6.03 -0.82
CA ALA A 182 30.39 -4.58 -0.74
C ALA A 182 30.90 -4.12 0.63
N GLN A 183 31.08 -5.03 1.60
CA GLN A 183 31.67 -4.78 2.93
C GLN A 183 33.13 -5.20 2.96
#